data_AF-A0A177LIU4-F1
#
_entry.id   AF-A0A177LIU4-F1
#
_cell.length_a   1.000
_cell.length_b   1.000
_cell.length_c   1.000
_cell.angle_alpha   90.00
_cell.angle_beta   90.00
_cell.angle_gamma   90.00
#
_symmetry.space_group_name_H-M   'P 1'
#
loop_
_entity.id
_entity.type
_entity.pdbx_description
1 polymer ?
#
loop_
_entity_poly.entity_id
_entity_poly.type
_entity_poly.pdbx_seq_one_letter_code
_entity_poly.pdbx_strand_id
1 'polypeptide(L)'
;MKKVMISAVVILFGTGAAFATNYKSTKAIFTGYRLVNSGGELQCEPDKNCTDVDTGAICTWSSDNATPLHRLESPSMCVQTLYEINP
;
A
#
# COMPACT_ATOMS: atom_id res chain seq x y z
N MET A 1 -40.06 -40.52 -39.19
CA MET A 1 -39.33 -39.24 -39.40
C MET A 1 -39.99 -38.15 -38.55
N LYS A 2 -39.22 -37.12 -38.12
CA LYS A 2 -39.50 -36.03 -37.14
C LYS A 2 -39.57 -36.51 -35.67
N LYS A 3 -38.58 -36.31 -34.77
CA LYS A 3 -37.76 -35.17 -34.31
C LYS A 3 -38.53 -34.06 -33.59
N VAL A 4 -38.37 -33.98 -32.26
CA VAL A 4 -38.22 -32.78 -31.41
C VAL A 4 -37.90 -33.26 -29.97
N MET A 5 -36.63 -33.52 -29.65
CA MET A 5 -35.74 -32.61 -28.88
C MET A 5 -36.38 -32.16 -27.55
N ILE A 6 -36.11 -32.96 -26.50
CA ILE A 6 -36.53 -32.69 -25.12
C ILE A 6 -35.80 -31.44 -24.61
N SER A 7 -36.60 -30.49 -24.12
CA SER A 7 -36.17 -29.35 -23.31
C SER A 7 -35.26 -29.80 -22.18
N ALA A 8 -33.97 -29.48 -22.28
CA ALA A 8 -33.05 -29.47 -21.15
C ALA A 8 -32.53 -28.03 -21.02
N VAL A 9 -33.32 -27.24 -20.29
CA VAL A 9 -32.91 -25.95 -19.73
C VAL A 9 -31.75 -26.23 -18.79
N VAL A 10 -30.51 -26.11 -19.28
CA VAL A 10 -29.32 -26.09 -18.43
C VAL A 10 -29.01 -24.63 -18.17
N ILE A 11 -29.66 -24.07 -17.16
CA ILE A 11 -29.25 -22.78 -16.60
C ILE A 11 -27.92 -23.05 -15.90
N LEU A 12 -26.82 -22.73 -16.58
CA LEU A 12 -25.49 -22.69 -16.00
C LEU A 12 -25.42 -21.50 -15.02
N PHE A 13 -26.07 -21.62 -13.86
CA PHE A 13 -25.66 -20.90 -12.67
C PHE A 13 -24.37 -21.56 -12.18
N GLY A 14 -23.22 -21.02 -12.56
CA GLY A 14 -22.00 -21.78 -12.36
C GLY A 14 -20.69 -21.05 -12.47
N THR A 15 -20.63 -19.75 -12.21
CA THR A 15 -19.36 -19.11 -11.83
C THR A 15 -19.66 -18.01 -10.84
N GLY A 16 -19.83 -18.39 -9.57
CA GLY A 16 -19.54 -17.45 -8.49
C GLY A 16 -18.06 -17.11 -8.65
N ALA A 17 -17.76 -15.90 -9.13
CA ALA A 17 -16.43 -15.36 -9.00
C ALA A 17 -16.16 -15.32 -7.50
N ALA A 18 -15.42 -16.32 -6.99
CA ALA A 18 -14.69 -16.14 -5.76
C ALA A 18 -13.73 -15.00 -6.08
N PHE A 19 -14.15 -13.77 -5.76
CA PHE A 19 -13.22 -12.68 -5.59
C PHE A 19 -12.27 -13.19 -4.52
N ALA A 20 -11.14 -13.73 -4.96
CA ALA A 20 -9.97 -13.90 -4.16
C ALA A 20 -9.65 -12.48 -3.69
N THR A 21 -10.28 -12.12 -2.56
CA THR A 21 -9.87 -11.00 -1.75
C THR A 21 -8.50 -11.46 -1.33
N ASN A 22 -7.51 -11.07 -2.11
CA ASN A 22 -6.14 -11.07 -1.69
C ASN A 22 -6.18 -10.16 -0.47
N TYR A 23 -6.39 -10.75 0.70
CA TYR A 23 -5.98 -10.19 1.96
C TYR A 23 -4.46 -10.18 1.88
N LYS A 24 -3.92 -9.27 1.05
CA LYS A 24 -2.61 -8.70 1.30
C LYS A 24 -2.78 -8.18 2.70
N SER A 25 -2.14 -8.85 3.66
CA SER A 25 -1.97 -8.35 5.01
C SER A 25 -1.77 -6.85 4.88
N THR A 26 -2.79 -6.06 5.23
CA THR A 26 -2.83 -4.62 4.93
C THR A 26 -1.85 -3.96 5.87
N LYS A 27 -0.55 -4.20 5.67
CA LYS A 27 0.51 -3.36 6.21
C LYS A 27 0.14 -1.98 5.70
N ALA A 28 -0.18 -1.10 6.63
CA ALA A 28 -0.57 0.24 6.25
C ALA A 28 0.67 0.89 5.61
N ILE A 29 0.59 1.10 4.29
CA ILE A 29 1.65 1.69 3.49
C ILE A 29 1.43 3.20 3.53
N PHE A 30 2.42 3.92 4.02
CA PHE A 30 2.43 5.38 4.04
C PHE A 30 3.55 5.89 3.16
N THR A 31 3.34 7.04 2.55
CA THR A 31 4.44 7.80 1.96
C THR A 31 5.35 8.26 3.09
N GLY A 32 6.64 7.95 2.99
CA GLY A 32 7.65 8.45 3.92
C GLY A 32 8.05 9.87 3.55
N TYR A 33 8.08 10.73 4.56
CA TYR A 33 8.41 12.15 4.42
C TYR A 33 9.69 12.47 5.18
N ARG A 34 10.48 13.41 4.64
CA ARG A 34 11.61 14.02 5.33
C ARG A 34 11.36 15.51 5.56
N LEU A 35 11.90 16.05 6.64
CA LEU A 35 11.94 17.49 6.83
C LEU A 35 13.04 18.09 5.94
N VAL A 36 12.64 18.92 4.98
CA VAL A 36 13.54 19.75 4.17
C VAL A 36 13.29 21.21 4.48
N ASN A 37 14.37 22.00 4.54
CA ASN A 37 14.24 23.45 4.58
C ASN A 37 14.21 23.96 3.14
N SER A 38 13.02 24.36 2.67
CA SER A 38 12.85 24.96 1.35
C SER A 38 12.68 26.47 1.53
N GLY A 39 13.76 27.23 1.34
CA GLY A 39 13.71 28.70 1.35
C GLY A 39 13.31 29.33 2.69
N GLY A 40 13.57 28.66 3.82
CA GLY A 40 13.22 29.16 5.16
C GLY A 40 11.98 28.51 5.77
N GLU A 41 11.25 27.69 5.02
CA GLU A 41 10.10 26.93 5.51
C GLU A 41 10.44 25.45 5.67
N LEU A 42 10.09 24.87 6.83
CA LEU A 42 10.21 23.44 7.07
C LEU A 42 9.05 22.74 6.37
N GLN A 43 9.37 22.00 5.30
CA GLN A 43 8.40 21.24 4.52
C GLN A 43 8.70 19.75 4.61
N CYS A 44 7.65 18.94 4.61
CA CYS A 44 7.76 17.50 4.56
C CYS A 44 7.78 17.04 3.09
N GLU A 45 8.94 16.64 2.59
CA GLU A 45 9.10 16.16 1.21
C GLU A 45 8.90 14.65 1.13
N PRO A 46 8.01 14.15 0.24
CA PRO A 46 7.78 12.72 0.06
C PRO A 46 8.94 12.06 -0.70
N ASP A 47 9.33 10.84 -0.31
CA ASP A 47 10.36 10.05 -1.00
C ASP A 47 9.86 8.67 -1.42
N LYS A 48 9.96 7.67 -0.52
CA LYS A 48 9.57 6.29 -0.77
C LYS A 48 8.42 5.84 0.13
N ASN A 49 7.70 4.81 -0.31
CA ASN A 49 6.66 4.19 0.48
C ASN A 49 7.27 3.32 1.59
N CYS A 50 6.79 3.51 2.80
CA CYS A 50 7.22 2.81 4.00
C CYS A 50 6.00 2.26 4.75
N THR A 51 6.21 1.54 5.84
CA THR A 51 5.13 1.04 6.70
C THR A 51 5.27 1.54 8.13
N ASP A 52 4.16 1.72 8.84
CA ASP A 52 4.19 1.97 10.29
C ASP A 52 4.45 0.71 11.11
N VAL A 53 4.36 -0.45 10.47
CA VAL A 53 4.54 -1.75 11.11
C VAL A 53 6.02 -1.92 11.38
N ASP A 54 6.39 -2.10 12.64
CA ASP A 54 7.77 -2.39 13.01
C ASP A 54 8.24 -3.69 12.31
N THR A 55 9.09 -3.53 11.30
CA THR A 55 9.75 -4.62 10.59
C THR A 55 11.20 -4.80 11.04
N GLY A 56 11.67 -4.00 12.01
CA GLY A 56 13.05 -3.96 12.48
C GLY A 56 14.02 -3.14 11.62
N ALA A 57 13.66 -2.82 10.37
CA ALA A 57 14.45 -1.97 9.48
C ALA A 57 13.83 -0.58 9.37
N ILE A 58 14.55 0.46 9.79
CA ILE A 58 14.07 1.85 9.66
C ILE A 58 14.06 2.24 8.19
N CYS A 59 12.96 2.82 7.74
CA CYS A 59 12.85 3.36 6.39
C CYS A 59 13.73 4.59 6.28
N THR A 60 14.84 4.49 5.53
CA THR A 60 15.74 5.62 5.31
C THR A 60 15.64 6.16 3.88
N TRP A 61 16.08 7.40 3.71
CA TRP A 61 16.03 8.11 2.45
C TRP A 61 16.85 7.39 1.37
N SER A 62 16.26 7.20 0.18
CA SER A 62 16.84 6.38 -0.89
C SER A 62 18.22 6.88 -1.38
N SER A 63 18.51 8.17 -1.23
CA SER A 63 19.77 8.74 -1.75
C SER A 63 20.95 8.64 -0.78
N ASP A 64 20.68 8.62 0.52
CA ASP A 64 21.73 8.70 1.57
C ASP A 64 21.74 7.46 2.48
N ASN A 65 20.62 6.72 2.53
CA ASN A 65 20.39 5.57 3.41
C ASN A 65 20.59 5.81 4.92
N ALA A 66 20.92 7.03 5.37
CA ALA A 66 21.07 7.36 6.78
C ALA A 66 19.93 8.24 7.34
N THR A 67 19.27 9.04 6.50
CA THR A 67 18.19 9.93 6.95
C THR A 67 16.88 9.15 7.15
N PRO A 68 16.32 9.05 8.37
CA PRO A 68 15.06 8.34 8.60
C PRO A 68 13.88 9.09 7.98
N LEU A 69 12.94 8.34 7.42
CA LEU A 69 11.68 8.84 6.90
C LEU A 69 10.59 8.71 7.96
N HIS A 70 9.73 9.73 7.99
CA HIS A 70 8.67 9.84 8.98
C HIS A 70 7.29 9.97 8.33
N ARG A 71 6.23 9.60 9.05
CA ARG A 71 4.86 9.89 8.63
C ARG A 71 4.56 11.38 8.80
N LEU A 72 3.82 11.92 7.84
CA LEU A 72 3.20 13.24 7.95
C LEU A 72 2.06 13.22 8.96
N GLU A 73 2.24 13.88 10.11
CA GLU A 73 1.19 14.12 11.11
C GLU A 73 0.54 15.50 10.90
N SER A 74 1.32 16.46 10.42
CA SER A 74 0.88 17.82 10.04
C SER A 74 1.86 18.37 9.00
N PRO A 75 1.50 19.41 8.21
CA PRO A 75 2.36 19.95 7.16
C PRO A 75 3.78 20.34 7.62
N SER A 76 3.98 20.59 8.91
CA SER A 76 5.27 20.90 9.55
C SER A 76 5.73 19.88 10.59
N MET A 77 5.00 18.78 10.82
CA MET A 77 5.34 17.74 11.81
C MET A 77 5.44 16.38 11.14
N CYS A 78 6.68 15.91 10.96
CA CYS A 78 7.01 14.58 10.46
C CYS A 78 7.85 13.85 11.51
N VAL A 79 7.19 13.17 12.46
CA VAL A 79 7.83 12.61 13.68
C VAL A 79 7.66 11.10 13.86
N GLN A 80 6.66 10.47 13.24
CA GLN A 80 6.51 9.01 13.40
C GLN A 80 7.51 8.29 12.51
N THR A 81 8.50 7.62 13.09
CA THR A 81 9.44 6.77 12.36
C THR A 81 8.71 5.68 11.58
N LEU A 82 9.03 5.56 10.29
CA LEU A 82 8.52 4.50 9.44
C LEU A 82 9.58 3.41 9.26
N TYR A 83 9.11 2.21 8.93
CA TYR A 83 9.92 1.02 8.71
C TYR A 83 9.86 0.56 7.25
N GLU A 84 10.88 -0.17 6.81
CA GLU A 84 10.92 -0.71 5.46
C GLU A 84 9.86 -1.78 5.24
N ILE A 85 9.30 -1.77 4.04
CA ILE A 85 8.32 -2.77 3.61
C ILE A 85 9.08 -4.07 3.32
N ASN A 86 9.29 -4.88 4.34
CA ASN A 86 9.82 -6.23 4.14
C ASN A 86 8.80 -7.07 3.34
N PRO A 87 9.20 -7.67 2.21
CA PRO A 87 8.35 -8.51 1.37
C PRO A 87 7.92 -9.82 2.05
#